data_AF-A0A924MLC8-F1
#
_entry.id   AF-A0A924MLC8-F1
#
_cell.length_a   1.000
_cell.length_b   1.000
_cell.length_c   1.000
_cell.angle_alpha   90.00
_cell.angle_beta   90.00
_cell.angle_gamma   90.00
#
_symmetry.space_group_name_H-M   'P 1'
#
loop_
_entity.id
_entity.type
_entity.pdbx_description
1 polymer ?
#
loop_
_entity_poly.entity_id
_entity_poly.type
_entity_poly.pdbx_seq_one_letter_code
_entity_poly.pdbx_strand_id
1 'polypeptide(L)' 'MPFSATRLAGHQATALKQLRAASILPIVTVDSIDQSMGVAEALQQGGLHSIELTLRTPAALPAL' A
#
# COMPACT_ATOMS: atom_id res chain seq x y z
N MET A 1 4.58 6.92 25.76
CA MET A 1 4.43 5.55 25.19
C MET A 1 3.30 5.60 24.15
N PRO A 2 3.56 5.69 22.83
CA PRO A 2 2.54 6.20 21.90
C PRO A 2 1.53 5.16 21.38
N PHE A 3 1.55 3.91 21.83
CA PHE A 3 0.63 2.87 21.32
C PHE A 3 -0.17 2.22 22.45
N SER A 4 -1.44 2.63 22.60
CA SER A 4 -2.43 1.93 23.42
C SER A 4 -2.97 0.71 22.67
N ALA A 5 -3.30 -0.37 23.39
CA ALA A 5 -3.90 -1.59 22.84
C ALA A 5 -5.16 -1.29 22.00
N THR A 6 -5.98 -0.33 22.44
CA THR A 6 -7.18 0.11 21.71
C THR A 6 -6.85 0.72 20.35
N ARG A 7 -5.78 1.52 20.27
CA ARG A 7 -5.34 2.14 19.01
C ARG A 7 -4.84 1.08 18.03
N LEU A 8 -4.04 0.12 18.49
CA LEU A 8 -3.55 -0.99 17.66
C LEU A 8 -4.71 -1.80 17.08
N ALA A 9 -5.68 -2.18 17.93
CA ALA A 9 -6.86 -2.92 17.50
C ALA A 9 -7.67 -2.16 16.43
N GLY A 10 -7.79 -0.83 16.56
CA GLY A 10 -8.46 0.02 15.56
C GLY A 10 -7.76 0.02 14.20
N HIS A 11 -6.42 0.14 14.18
CA HIS A 11 -5.65 0.07 12.94
C HIS A 11 -5.73 -1.30 12.27
N GLN A 12 -5.63 -2.39 13.06
CA GLN A 12 -5.78 -3.75 12.57
C GLN A 12 -7.16 -3.98 11.94
N ALA A 13 -8.24 -3.53 12.59
CA ALA A 13 -9.59 -3.64 12.05
C ALA A 13 -9.74 -2.87 10.72
N THR A 14 -9.13 -1.70 10.60
CA THR A 14 -9.13 -0.89 9.37
C THR A 14 -8.39 -1.58 8.24
N ALA A 15 -7.18 -2.08 8.50
CA ALA A 15 -6.38 -2.81 7.52
C ALA A 15 -7.10 -4.09 7.05
N LEU A 16 -7.67 -4.86 7.98
CA LEU A 16 -8.45 -6.06 7.64
C LEU A 16 -9.68 -5.73 6.79
N LYS A 17 -10.36 -4.62 7.04
CA LYS A 17 -11.49 -4.17 6.21
C LYS A 17 -11.05 -3.87 4.78
N GLN A 18 -9.92 -3.19 4.59
CA GLN A 18 -9.38 -2.88 3.27
C GLN A 18 -8.93 -4.15 2.53
N LEU A 19 -8.19 -5.03 3.19
CA LEU A 19 -7.71 -6.28 2.61
C LEU A 19 -8.86 -7.22 2.21
N ARG A 20 -9.95 -7.26 2.99
CA ARG A 20 -11.16 -8.04 2.64
C ARG A 20 -11.95 -7.45 1.49
N ALA A 21 -11.90 -6.13 1.30
CA ALA A 21 -12.55 -5.45 0.19
C ALA A 21 -11.75 -5.59 -1.12
N ALA A 22 -10.43 -5.71 -1.02
CA ALA A 22 -9.57 -5.98 -2.17
C ALA A 22 -9.72 -7.43 -2.65
N SER A 23 -9.94 -7.64 -3.95
CA SER A 23 -9.94 -9.00 -4.53
C SER A 23 -8.53 -9.56 -4.69
N ILE A 24 -7.53 -8.68 -4.86
CA ILE A 24 -6.11 -8.99 -5.03
C ILE A 24 -5.31 -7.87 -4.36
N LEU A 25 -4.16 -8.19 -3.76
CA LEU A 25 -3.17 -7.22 -3.29
C LEU A 25 -1.92 -7.29 -4.19
N PRO A 26 -1.74 -6.36 -5.15
CA PRO A 26 -0.55 -6.31 -5.98
C PRO A 26 0.71 -6.01 -5.15
N ILE A 27 1.75 -6.82 -5.32
CA ILE A 27 3.07 -6.60 -4.74
C ILE A 27 3.93 -5.90 -5.79
N VAL A 28 4.33 -4.67 -5.50
CA VAL A 28 4.98 -3.78 -6.48
C VAL A 28 6.43 -3.50 -6.06
N THR A 29 7.32 -3.50 -7.04
CA THR A 29 8.69 -2.97 -6.94
C THR A 29 8.84 -1.89 -8.01
N VAL A 30 9.42 -0.74 -7.65
CA VAL A 30 9.60 0.42 -8.54
C VAL A 30 11.06 0.87 -8.50
N ASP A 31 11.61 1.32 -9.61
CA ASP A 31 12.98 1.80 -9.72
C ASP A 31 13.08 3.33 -9.70
N SER A 32 11.94 4.03 -9.79
CA SER A 32 11.85 5.49 -9.71
C SER A 32 10.49 5.96 -9.16
N ILE A 33 10.42 7.23 -8.73
CA ILE A 33 9.18 7.86 -8.28
C ILE A 33 8.20 7.99 -9.47
N ASP A 34 8.66 8.40 -10.64
CA ASP A 34 7.82 8.55 -11.84
C ASP A 34 7.16 7.23 -12.25
N GLN A 35 7.92 6.13 -12.20
CA GLN A 35 7.37 4.79 -12.43
C GLN A 35 6.31 4.44 -11.38
N SER A 36 6.53 4.76 -10.10
CA SER A 36 5.57 4.52 -9.03
C SER A 36 4.24 5.22 -9.31
N MET A 37 4.30 6.48 -9.74
CA MET A 37 3.10 7.25 -10.12
C MET A 37 2.36 6.61 -11.29
N GLY A 38 3.07 6.24 -12.35
CA GLY A 38 2.46 5.59 -13.51
C GLY A 38 1.82 4.23 -13.18
N VAL A 39 2.47 3.43 -12.33
CA VAL A 39 1.91 2.16 -11.84
C VAL A 39 0.67 2.40 -10.98
N ALA A 40 0.71 3.35 -10.05
CA ALA A 40 -0.42 3.70 -9.20
C ALA A 40 -1.64 4.15 -10.02
N GLU A 41 -1.43 5.00 -11.03
CA GLU A 41 -2.48 5.44 -11.95
C GLU A 41 -3.08 4.28 -12.76
N ALA A 42 -2.23 3.41 -13.31
CA ALA A 42 -2.69 2.26 -14.09
C ALA A 42 -3.51 1.27 -13.24
N LEU A 43 -3.05 0.99 -12.02
CA LEU A 43 -3.77 0.12 -11.07
C LEU A 43 -5.09 0.77 -10.64
N GLN A 44 -5.09 2.08 -10.39
CA GLN A 44 -6.30 2.83 -10.06
C GLN A 44 -7.32 2.77 -11.20
N GLN A 45 -6.90 2.93 -12.46
CA GLN A 45 -7.78 2.78 -13.63
C GLN A 45 -8.30 1.33 -13.78
N GLY A 46 -7.51 0.34 -13.38
CA GLY A 46 -7.89 -1.07 -13.33
C GLY A 46 -8.78 -1.47 -12.15
N GLY A 47 -9.19 -0.52 -11.29
CA GLY A 47 -10.04 -0.78 -10.12
C GLY A 47 -9.30 -1.34 -8.91
N LEU A 48 -7.97 -1.28 -8.88
CA LEU A 48 -7.14 -1.77 -7.77
C LEU A 48 -6.69 -0.59 -6.91
N HIS A 49 -7.31 -0.46 -5.73
CA HIS A 49 -7.15 0.69 -4.82
C HIS A 49 -6.18 0.44 -3.66
N SER A 50 -5.48 -0.69 -3.64
CA SER A 50 -4.54 -1.04 -2.56
C SER A 50 -3.40 -1.84 -3.15
N ILE A 51 -2.17 -1.50 -2.76
CA ILE A 51 -0.93 -2.18 -3.17
C ILE A 51 -0.03 -2.41 -1.96
N GLU A 52 0.86 -3.39 -2.08
CA GLU A 52 2.03 -3.54 -1.23
C GLU A 52 3.26 -3.03 -1.99
N LEU A 53 3.74 -1.83 -1.66
CA LEU A 53 4.99 -1.33 -2.22
C LEU A 53 6.17 -1.89 -1.44
N THR A 54 6.99 -2.70 -2.10
CA THR A 54 8.14 -3.36 -1.47
C THR A 54 9.34 -2.43 -1.40
N LEU A 55 10.07 -2.45 -0.28
CA LEU A 55 11.28 -1.65 -0.07
C LEU A 55 12.55 -2.26 -0.71
N ARG A 56 12.41 -2.96 -1.85
CA ARG A 56 13.52 -3.69 -2.50
C ARG A 56 14.46 -2.77 -3.28
N THR A 57 14.08 -1.52 -3.50
CA THR A 57 14.87 -0.52 -4.23
C THR A 57 15.01 0.75 -3.38
N PRO A 58 16.06 1.56 -3.62
CA PRO A 58 16.21 2.85 -2.96
C PRO A 58 15.06 3.83 -3.25
N ALA A 59 14.38 3.68 -4.39
CA ALA A 59 13.28 4.54 -4.81
C ALA A 59 11.97 4.25 -4.07
N ALA A 60 11.82 3.09 -3.44
CA ALA A 60 10.56 2.67 -2.85
C ALA A 60 10.09 3.54 -1.68
N LEU A 61 10.99 3.90 -0.75
CA LEU A 61 10.62 4.73 0.41
C LEU A 61 10.30 6.19 0.01
N PRO A 62 11.07 6.85 -0.87
CA PRO A 62 10.68 8.15 -1.42
C PRO A 62 9.36 8.17 -2.22
N ALA A 63 8.89 7.01 -2.66
CA ALA A 63 7.67 6.86 -3.45
C ALA A 63 6.41 6.52 -2.60
N LEU A 64 6.55 6.38 -1.27
CA LEU A 64 5.45 6.26 -0.30
C LEU A 64 4.94 7.63 0.15
#